data_AF-A0A132F7Z7-F1
#
_entry.id   AF-A0A132F7Z7-F1
#
_cell.length_a   1.000
_cell.length_b   1.000
_cell.length_c   1.000
_cell.angle_alpha   90.00
_cell.angle_beta   90.00
_cell.angle_gamma   90.00
#
_symmetry.space_group_name_H-M   'P 1'
#
loop_
_entity.id
_entity.type
_entity.pdbx_description
1 polymer ?
#
loop_
_entity_poly.entity_id
_entity_poly.type
_entity_poly.pdbx_seq_one_letter_code
_entity_poly.pdbx_strand_id
1 'polypeptide(L)'
;MVLLAALAIPLRCAGFESDVHFGLTYWLAKQAGFAAGEASAIALADQRIDAGSIEYMTTPLQFACLSRFVPDAVDAQAAHYPADAHAPAAMQARTVVPDGPAVQASIDATLRRAGGRHAAFMLGEFGRALHALQDAWAHQGVPSVPDWGRYGIECDARLAMAAPAARGGPSGHVADMTWRWPADVEAMAKSTYVQLSRYPAIDGVSRHALPWEQVRPMLAGFIDARTKRAKSDWFVAHGIADTAFLDGISLPDGAGWKAVRWHGRRDIPTPVSPAAQAGAAPALVDFYTRFFDDWVTTSPVDRRWLPALAIDSRTRKPDSALVDQLSGWRLRDHGTYVALANASHATGGASAAFRNRASFAVFKSLNDAVLPLIVEGDKPSPILPFVVFALPESADGNKRAVALIRLLDAPYDTIGIVSEQRSGAGWKITGLISSSDY
;
A
#
# COMPACT_ATOMS: atom_id res chain seq x y z
N MET A 1 -25.76 33.94 -19.85
CA MET A 1 -24.68 33.45 -18.95
C MET A 1 -25.20 32.21 -18.23
N VAL A 2 -24.53 31.07 -18.37
CA VAL A 2 -24.86 29.85 -17.62
C VAL A 2 -23.81 29.70 -16.52
N LEU A 3 -24.22 29.66 -15.25
CA LEU A 3 -23.31 29.37 -14.16
C LEU A 3 -22.97 27.89 -14.16
N LEU A 4 -21.69 27.56 -14.42
CA LEU A 4 -21.12 26.28 -14.06
C LEU A 4 -20.94 26.23 -12.53
N ALA A 5 -21.91 25.64 -11.84
CA ALA A 5 -21.81 25.33 -10.42
C ALA A 5 -20.78 24.20 -10.21
N ALA A 6 -19.51 24.57 -10.01
CA ALA A 6 -18.46 23.63 -9.66
C ALA A 6 -18.69 23.09 -8.23
N LEU A 7 -19.40 21.96 -8.13
CA LEU A 7 -19.60 21.23 -6.89
C LEU A 7 -18.26 20.63 -6.41
N ALA A 8 -17.55 21.39 -5.57
CA ALA A 8 -16.31 20.96 -4.94
C ALA A 8 -16.61 19.87 -3.89
N ILE A 9 -16.35 18.61 -4.26
CA ILE A 9 -16.43 17.46 -3.35
C ILE A 9 -15.13 17.41 -2.52
N PRO A 10 -15.20 17.17 -1.20
CA PRO A 10 -14.02 16.91 -0.38
C PRO A 10 -13.51 15.48 -0.60
N LEU A 11 -12.74 15.28 -1.67
CA LEU A 11 -11.94 14.07 -1.93
C LEU A 11 -11.11 13.73 -0.67
N ARG A 12 -11.04 12.50 -0.15
CA ARG A 12 -9.99 12.12 0.84
C ARG A 12 -9.53 10.68 0.61
N CYS A 13 -8.32 10.36 1.08
CA CYS A 13 -7.65 9.13 0.68
C CYS A 13 -6.96 8.39 1.81
N ALA A 14 -6.91 7.09 1.59
CA ALA A 14 -5.76 6.19 1.71
C ALA A 14 -5.76 5.21 0.47
N GLY A 15 -4.69 4.43 0.22
CA GLY A 15 -4.74 3.07 -0.44
C GLY A 15 -5.22 2.01 0.59
N PHE A 16 -5.35 0.68 0.40
CA PHE A 16 -5.02 -0.37 -0.62
C PHE A 16 -6.20 -1.40 -0.68
N GLU A 17 -6.11 -2.69 -1.02
CA GLU A 17 -7.23 -3.64 -1.26
C GLU A 17 -8.22 -3.98 -0.11
N SER A 18 -8.63 -3.03 0.75
CA SER A 18 -9.71 -3.23 1.73
C SER A 18 -11.09 -3.53 1.10
N ASP A 19 -11.26 -3.33 -0.21
CA ASP A 19 -12.42 -3.87 -0.91
C ASP A 19 -12.34 -5.39 -1.14
N VAL A 20 -11.15 -5.99 -1.21
CA VAL A 20 -10.95 -7.45 -1.24
C VAL A 20 -10.82 -8.03 0.18
N HIS A 21 -9.69 -7.79 0.86
CA HIS A 21 -9.31 -8.46 2.11
C HIS A 21 -10.29 -8.23 3.26
N PHE A 22 -10.93 -7.05 3.31
CA PHE A 22 -12.00 -6.79 4.26
C PHE A 22 -13.39 -6.98 3.63
N GLY A 23 -13.73 -6.16 2.63
CA GLY A 23 -15.09 -6.08 2.10
C GLY A 23 -15.58 -7.38 1.45
N LEU A 24 -14.84 -7.88 0.45
CA LEU A 24 -15.20 -9.07 -0.28
C LEU A 24 -15.07 -10.32 0.60
N THR A 25 -14.00 -10.45 1.40
CA THR A 25 -13.86 -11.55 2.36
C THR A 25 -15.03 -11.61 3.35
N TYR A 26 -15.44 -10.47 3.92
CA TYR A 26 -16.63 -10.41 4.79
C TYR A 26 -17.89 -10.85 4.05
N TRP A 27 -18.12 -10.33 2.83
CA TRP A 27 -19.29 -10.67 2.04
C TRP A 27 -19.33 -12.16 1.65
N LEU A 28 -18.21 -12.73 1.20
CA LEU A 28 -18.09 -14.16 0.87
C LEU A 28 -18.32 -15.02 2.12
N ALA A 29 -17.77 -14.64 3.27
CA ALA A 29 -18.02 -15.35 4.53
C ALA A 29 -19.50 -15.32 4.93
N LYS A 30 -20.19 -14.18 4.71
CA LYS A 30 -21.65 -14.10 4.88
C LYS A 30 -22.39 -15.05 3.93
N GLN A 31 -21.99 -15.16 2.66
CA GLN A 31 -22.60 -16.10 1.71
C GLN A 31 -22.29 -17.58 2.05
N ALA A 32 -21.14 -17.85 2.68
CA ALA A 32 -20.75 -19.17 3.20
C ALA A 32 -21.43 -19.54 4.54
N GLY A 33 -22.38 -18.71 5.00
CA GLY A 33 -23.24 -18.97 6.16
C GLY A 33 -22.61 -18.63 7.52
N PHE A 34 -21.49 -17.90 7.56
CA PHE A 34 -20.90 -17.45 8.84
C PHE A 34 -21.77 -16.39 9.52
N ALA A 35 -21.76 -16.35 10.85
CA ALA A 35 -22.35 -15.26 11.62
C ALA A 35 -21.61 -13.93 11.36
N ALA A 36 -22.27 -12.79 11.58
CA ALA A 36 -21.68 -11.48 11.28
C ALA A 36 -20.38 -11.21 12.07
N GLY A 37 -20.30 -11.66 13.32
CA GLY A 37 -19.08 -11.55 14.13
C GLY A 37 -17.94 -12.43 13.62
N GLU A 38 -18.24 -13.63 13.12
CA GLU A 38 -17.24 -14.56 12.58
C GLU A 38 -16.69 -14.07 11.24
N ALA A 39 -17.59 -13.64 10.33
CA ALA A 39 -17.23 -13.02 9.06
C ALA A 39 -16.35 -11.77 9.27
N SER A 40 -16.70 -10.95 10.27
CA SER A 40 -15.89 -9.79 10.67
C SER A 40 -14.53 -10.20 11.24
N ALA A 41 -14.46 -11.24 12.07
CA ALA A 41 -13.19 -11.73 12.62
C ALA A 41 -12.23 -12.26 11.54
N ILE A 42 -12.75 -12.96 10.52
CA ILE A 42 -11.96 -13.41 9.36
C ILE A 42 -11.47 -12.20 8.56
N ALA A 43 -12.39 -11.35 8.09
CA ALA A 43 -12.09 -10.19 7.25
C ALA A 43 -11.18 -9.15 7.92
N LEU A 44 -11.31 -8.95 9.24
CA LEU A 44 -10.39 -8.12 10.01
C LEU A 44 -9.00 -8.75 10.08
N ALA A 45 -8.88 -10.07 10.19
CA ALA A 45 -7.57 -10.72 10.33
C ALA A 45 -6.83 -10.88 8.99
N ASP A 46 -7.59 -11.02 7.90
CA ASP A 46 -7.16 -10.93 6.50
C ASP A 46 -6.52 -9.54 6.25
N GLN A 47 -7.31 -8.47 6.31
CA GLN A 47 -6.83 -7.08 6.16
C GLN A 47 -5.76 -6.62 7.17
N ARG A 48 -5.56 -7.35 8.28
CA ARG A 48 -4.58 -6.98 9.30
C ARG A 48 -3.14 -7.38 8.96
N ILE A 49 -2.93 -8.14 7.88
CA ILE A 49 -1.59 -8.26 7.29
C ILE A 49 -1.16 -6.86 6.82
N ASP A 50 -1.82 -6.29 5.82
CA ASP A 50 -1.37 -5.05 5.15
C ASP A 50 -1.37 -3.80 6.08
N ALA A 51 -2.36 -3.67 6.96
CA ALA A 51 -2.56 -2.43 7.76
C ALA A 51 -3.03 -2.67 9.21
N GLY A 52 -2.74 -3.86 9.74
CA GLY A 52 -3.16 -4.24 11.07
C GLY A 52 -2.15 -4.01 12.18
N SER A 53 -0.85 -3.98 11.86
CA SER A 53 0.18 -3.97 12.88
C SER A 53 1.55 -3.63 12.32
N ILE A 54 2.39 -2.97 13.14
CA ILE A 54 3.71 -2.48 12.70
C ILE A 54 4.66 -3.61 12.29
N GLU A 55 4.48 -4.80 12.86
CA GLU A 55 5.23 -6.02 12.50
C GLU A 55 4.97 -6.53 11.07
N TYR A 56 3.89 -6.08 10.41
CA TYR A 56 3.61 -6.38 9.00
C TYR A 56 3.87 -5.18 8.08
N MET A 57 4.19 -4.01 8.64
CA MET A 57 4.44 -2.77 7.88
C MET A 57 5.90 -2.68 7.40
N THR A 58 6.42 -3.77 6.86
CA THR A 58 7.72 -3.80 6.16
C THR A 58 7.65 -2.97 4.87
N THR A 59 8.78 -2.69 4.24
CA THR A 59 8.80 -2.03 2.91
C THR A 59 9.86 -2.64 1.98
N PRO A 60 9.48 -3.08 0.75
CA PRO A 60 10.42 -3.66 -0.21
C PRO A 60 11.61 -2.77 -0.55
N LEU A 61 11.42 -1.45 -0.53
CA LEU A 61 12.50 -0.46 -0.72
C LEU A 61 13.59 -0.57 0.35
N GLN A 62 13.23 -0.98 1.57
CA GLN A 62 14.18 -1.16 2.65
C GLN A 62 14.73 -2.59 2.70
N PHE A 63 13.88 -3.63 2.77
CA PHE A 63 14.36 -5.00 3.00
C PHE A 63 15.12 -5.56 1.79
N ALA A 64 14.82 -5.10 0.57
CA ALA A 64 15.52 -5.55 -0.62
C ALA A 64 16.69 -4.65 -1.05
N CYS A 65 16.63 -3.34 -0.76
CA CYS A 65 17.55 -2.38 -1.38
C CYS A 65 18.45 -1.64 -0.38
N LEU A 66 17.90 -1.10 0.71
CA LEU A 66 18.63 -0.21 1.62
C LEU A 66 19.20 -0.96 2.84
N SER A 67 18.36 -1.68 3.59
CA SER A 67 18.79 -2.51 4.73
C SER A 67 19.24 -3.91 4.33
N ARG A 68 18.69 -4.46 3.23
CA ARG A 68 19.00 -5.82 2.72
C ARG A 68 18.73 -6.91 3.78
N PHE A 69 17.59 -6.83 4.45
CA PHE A 69 17.22 -7.66 5.59
C PHE A 69 16.39 -8.87 5.16
N VAL A 70 16.93 -10.07 5.39
CA VAL A 70 16.35 -11.33 4.89
C VAL A 70 15.03 -11.74 5.59
N PRO A 71 14.87 -11.60 6.93
CA PRO A 71 13.63 -11.99 7.61
C PRO A 71 12.39 -11.30 7.04
N ASP A 72 12.41 -9.98 6.91
CA ASP A 72 11.28 -9.20 6.37
C ASP A 72 10.97 -9.58 4.92
N ALA A 73 11.99 -9.90 4.11
CA ALA A 73 11.80 -10.43 2.75
C ALA A 73 11.17 -11.84 2.73
N VAL A 74 11.35 -12.64 3.77
CA VAL A 74 10.71 -13.96 3.94
C VAL A 74 9.27 -13.81 4.43
N ASP A 75 9.02 -12.91 5.38
CA ASP A 75 7.69 -12.66 5.92
C ASP A 75 6.78 -12.00 4.87
N ALA A 76 7.25 -10.96 4.17
CA ALA A 76 6.55 -10.37 3.03
C ALA A 76 6.34 -11.37 1.89
N GLN A 77 7.28 -12.31 1.67
CA GLN A 77 7.06 -13.40 0.72
C GLN A 77 5.93 -14.34 1.17
N ALA A 78 5.91 -14.74 2.45
CA ALA A 78 4.92 -15.67 2.97
C ALA A 78 3.50 -15.09 2.96
N ALA A 79 3.38 -13.77 3.14
CA ALA A 79 2.14 -13.03 3.08
C ALA A 79 1.66 -12.76 1.64
N HIS A 80 2.50 -12.18 0.77
CA HIS A 80 2.04 -11.60 -0.51
C HIS A 80 2.53 -12.35 -1.75
N TYR A 81 3.67 -13.06 -1.67
CA TYR A 81 4.30 -13.73 -2.83
C TYR A 81 4.54 -15.24 -2.58
N PRO A 82 3.51 -16.01 -2.17
CA PRO A 82 3.67 -17.41 -1.78
C PRO A 82 4.18 -18.28 -2.93
N ALA A 83 5.34 -18.88 -2.74
CA ALA A 83 6.02 -19.74 -3.70
C ALA A 83 6.84 -20.83 -2.97
N ASP A 84 7.12 -21.94 -3.66
CA ASP A 84 7.77 -23.12 -3.07
C ASP A 84 9.24 -22.88 -2.67
N ALA A 85 9.93 -21.91 -3.29
CA ALA A 85 11.26 -21.47 -2.89
C ALA A 85 11.18 -20.09 -2.21
N HIS A 86 11.92 -19.92 -1.12
CA HIS A 86 11.89 -18.70 -0.30
C HIS A 86 13.11 -17.79 -0.54
N ALA A 87 12.99 -16.50 -0.27
CA ALA A 87 14.11 -15.57 -0.19
C ALA A 87 15.20 -16.12 0.76
N PRO A 88 16.50 -16.04 0.43
CA PRO A 88 17.11 -15.34 -0.69
C PRO A 88 17.35 -16.22 -1.94
N ALA A 89 16.39 -17.05 -2.35
CA ALA A 89 16.44 -17.73 -3.65
C ALA A 89 16.35 -16.76 -4.84
N ALA A 90 16.86 -17.17 -6.01
CA ALA A 90 16.71 -16.40 -7.24
C ALA A 90 15.22 -16.22 -7.62
N MET A 91 14.83 -15.06 -8.16
CA MET A 91 13.43 -14.73 -8.48
C MET A 91 12.70 -15.81 -9.28
N GLN A 92 13.40 -16.43 -10.24
CA GLN A 92 12.83 -17.46 -11.12
C GLN A 92 12.38 -18.71 -10.33
N ALA A 93 13.00 -19.00 -9.19
CA ALA A 93 12.56 -20.06 -8.29
C ALA A 93 11.38 -19.64 -7.40
N ARG A 94 11.20 -18.33 -7.17
CA ARG A 94 10.14 -17.72 -6.35
C ARG A 94 8.88 -17.41 -7.17
N THR A 95 8.54 -18.28 -8.13
CA THR A 95 7.36 -18.07 -8.99
C THR A 95 6.07 -18.30 -8.20
N VAL A 96 5.22 -17.28 -8.13
CA VAL A 96 3.91 -17.32 -7.46
C VAL A 96 2.90 -18.02 -8.38
N VAL A 97 2.19 -19.02 -7.85
CA VAL A 97 1.18 -19.79 -8.58
C VAL A 97 -0.13 -19.76 -7.77
N PRO A 98 -1.21 -19.15 -8.30
CA PRO A 98 -2.51 -19.15 -7.64
C PRO A 98 -3.00 -20.57 -7.36
N ASP A 99 -3.60 -20.78 -6.19
CA ASP A 99 -4.00 -22.10 -5.67
C ASP A 99 -2.88 -23.17 -5.65
N GLY A 100 -1.61 -22.79 -5.80
CA GLY A 100 -0.46 -23.68 -5.78
C GLY A 100 -0.16 -24.28 -4.40
N PRO A 101 0.79 -25.23 -4.29
CA PRO A 101 1.12 -25.92 -3.05
C PRO A 101 1.50 -24.99 -1.90
N ALA A 102 2.33 -23.97 -2.15
CA ALA A 102 2.71 -22.96 -1.16
C ALA A 102 1.50 -22.25 -0.52
N VAL A 103 0.51 -21.85 -1.34
CA VAL A 103 -0.74 -21.21 -0.89
C VAL A 103 -1.57 -22.19 -0.05
N GLN A 104 -1.87 -23.36 -0.60
CA GLN A 104 -2.76 -24.34 0.05
C GLN A 104 -2.17 -24.89 1.35
N ALA A 105 -0.84 -24.97 1.49
CA ALA A 105 -0.18 -25.47 2.69
C ALA A 105 -0.54 -24.70 3.97
N SER A 106 -0.59 -23.36 3.89
CA SER A 106 -0.95 -22.49 5.02
C SER A 106 -2.41 -22.68 5.43
N ILE A 107 -3.32 -22.66 4.45
CA ILE A 107 -4.76 -22.86 4.66
C ILE A 107 -5.03 -24.25 5.24
N ASP A 108 -4.46 -25.30 4.66
CA ASP A 108 -4.65 -26.67 5.13
C ASP A 108 -4.08 -26.88 6.54
N ALA A 109 -2.97 -26.23 6.89
CA ALA A 109 -2.44 -26.25 8.26
C ALA A 109 -3.39 -25.58 9.26
N THR A 110 -3.97 -24.44 8.89
CA THR A 110 -4.94 -23.72 9.71
C THR A 110 -6.26 -24.47 9.84
N LEU A 111 -6.80 -25.04 8.76
CA LEU A 111 -8.01 -25.88 8.77
C LEU A 111 -7.84 -27.11 9.66
N ARG A 112 -6.67 -27.78 9.62
CA ARG A 112 -6.34 -28.88 10.54
C ARG A 112 -6.34 -28.43 12.01
N ARG A 113 -5.74 -27.26 12.30
CA ARG A 113 -5.69 -26.67 13.66
C ARG A 113 -7.06 -26.23 14.17
N ALA A 114 -7.95 -25.76 13.28
CA ALA A 114 -9.32 -25.34 13.59
C ALA A 114 -10.27 -26.50 13.96
N GLY A 115 -9.86 -27.76 13.83
CA GLY A 115 -10.69 -28.91 14.11
C GLY A 115 -11.28 -28.94 15.54
N GLY A 116 -12.55 -29.33 15.63
CA GLY A 116 -13.26 -29.49 16.91
C GLY A 116 -13.44 -28.17 17.67
N ARG A 117 -13.07 -28.16 18.96
CA ARG A 117 -13.31 -27.02 19.86
C ARG A 117 -12.44 -25.78 19.58
N HIS A 118 -11.52 -25.84 18.62
CA HIS A 118 -10.65 -24.72 18.27
C HIS A 118 -11.23 -23.82 17.16
N ALA A 119 -12.33 -24.22 16.50
CA ALA A 119 -12.89 -23.52 15.34
C ALA A 119 -13.21 -22.03 15.61
N ALA A 120 -13.74 -21.69 16.80
CA ALA A 120 -14.00 -20.29 17.18
C ALA A 120 -12.71 -19.46 17.31
N PHE A 121 -11.64 -20.04 17.85
CA PHE A 121 -10.38 -19.35 18.16
C PHE A 121 -9.46 -19.20 16.95
N MET A 122 -9.63 -20.05 15.93
CA MET A 122 -8.77 -20.12 14.75
C MET A 122 -9.20 -19.20 13.59
N LEU A 123 -10.32 -18.48 13.72
CA LEU A 123 -10.84 -17.55 12.71
C LEU A 123 -9.81 -16.50 12.26
N GLY A 124 -8.99 -16.00 13.20
CA GLY A 124 -7.97 -14.99 12.90
C GLY A 124 -6.78 -15.54 12.09
N GLU A 125 -6.32 -16.75 12.40
CA GLU A 125 -5.29 -17.42 11.59
C GLU A 125 -5.84 -17.78 10.21
N PHE A 126 -7.14 -18.06 10.12
CA PHE A 126 -7.78 -18.39 8.86
C PHE A 126 -7.92 -17.17 7.96
N GLY A 127 -8.30 -16.00 8.49
CA GLY A 127 -8.22 -14.73 7.74
C GLY A 127 -6.81 -14.46 7.19
N ARG A 128 -5.78 -14.58 8.03
CA ARG A 128 -4.36 -14.45 7.59
C ARG A 128 -3.96 -15.45 6.50
N ALA A 129 -4.48 -16.67 6.54
CA ALA A 129 -4.20 -17.68 5.52
C ALA A 129 -4.99 -17.46 4.22
N LEU A 130 -6.16 -16.79 4.28
CA LEU A 130 -6.91 -16.37 3.09
C LEU A 130 -6.22 -15.21 2.38
N HIS A 131 -5.64 -14.27 3.12
CA HIS A 131 -4.90 -13.13 2.57
C HIS A 131 -3.86 -13.59 1.52
N ALA A 132 -2.93 -14.47 1.91
CA ALA A 132 -1.92 -15.01 0.99
C ALA A 132 -2.48 -15.80 -0.21
N LEU A 133 -3.69 -16.36 -0.08
CA LEU A 133 -4.39 -16.97 -1.21
C LEU A 133 -4.93 -15.94 -2.19
N GLN A 134 -5.34 -14.77 -1.71
CA GLN A 134 -5.87 -13.68 -2.53
C GLN A 134 -4.73 -12.98 -3.29
N ASP A 135 -3.67 -12.60 -2.59
CA ASP A 135 -2.48 -11.94 -3.16
C ASP A 135 -1.77 -12.80 -4.20
N ALA A 136 -1.79 -14.13 -4.05
CA ALA A 136 -1.28 -15.04 -5.05
C ALA A 136 -1.89 -14.81 -6.45
N TRP A 137 -3.14 -14.33 -6.53
CA TRP A 137 -3.78 -13.95 -7.80
C TRP A 137 -3.28 -12.60 -8.32
N ALA A 138 -3.18 -11.56 -7.48
CA ALA A 138 -2.63 -10.27 -7.90
C ALA A 138 -1.19 -10.45 -8.42
N HIS A 139 -0.36 -11.18 -7.67
CA HIS A 139 1.08 -11.31 -7.87
C HIS A 139 1.54 -12.57 -8.61
N GLN A 140 0.63 -13.27 -9.32
CA GLN A 140 0.99 -14.48 -10.08
C GLN A 140 2.12 -14.26 -11.10
N GLY A 141 3.08 -15.19 -11.12
CA GLY A 141 4.26 -15.16 -11.97
C GLY A 141 5.57 -14.92 -11.19
N VAL A 142 6.61 -14.46 -11.89
CA VAL A 142 7.94 -14.20 -11.32
C VAL A 142 7.99 -12.77 -10.73
N PRO A 143 8.28 -12.59 -9.43
CA PRO A 143 8.44 -11.27 -8.82
C PRO A 143 9.48 -10.41 -9.55
N SER A 144 9.25 -9.09 -9.59
CA SER A 144 10.13 -8.15 -10.27
C SER A 144 11.09 -7.42 -9.31
N VAL A 145 12.11 -6.75 -9.87
CA VAL A 145 13.00 -5.86 -9.12
C VAL A 145 12.69 -4.41 -9.51
N PRO A 146 12.47 -3.50 -8.56
CA PRO A 146 12.43 -2.06 -8.83
C PRO A 146 13.77 -1.54 -9.37
N ASP A 147 13.75 -0.75 -10.45
CA ASP A 147 14.93 -0.03 -10.93
C ASP A 147 14.95 1.42 -10.39
N TRP A 148 15.78 1.61 -9.37
CA TRP A 148 16.14 2.92 -8.85
C TRP A 148 17.65 3.22 -9.03
N GLY A 149 18.32 2.52 -9.96
CA GLY A 149 19.77 2.65 -10.19
C GLY A 149 20.19 4.08 -10.56
N ARG A 150 19.32 4.84 -11.25
CA ARG A 150 19.52 6.28 -11.51
C ARG A 150 19.66 7.14 -10.25
N TYR A 151 19.15 6.67 -9.12
CA TYR A 151 19.29 7.31 -7.80
C TYR A 151 20.43 6.74 -6.96
N GLY A 152 21.20 5.77 -7.47
CA GLY A 152 22.24 5.07 -6.72
C GLY A 152 21.70 4.04 -5.73
N ILE A 153 20.48 3.54 -5.96
CA ILE A 153 19.82 2.54 -5.11
C ILE A 153 19.78 1.22 -5.88
N GLU A 154 20.49 0.22 -5.36
CA GLU A 154 20.60 -1.12 -5.94
C GLU A 154 19.89 -2.15 -5.06
N CYS A 155 18.83 -2.75 -5.59
CA CYS A 155 18.07 -3.80 -4.92
C CYS A 155 18.71 -5.19 -5.13
N ASP A 156 18.80 -6.00 -4.07
CA ASP A 156 19.18 -7.40 -4.20
C ASP A 156 17.99 -8.19 -4.78
N ALA A 157 18.15 -8.66 -6.02
CA ALA A 157 17.14 -9.44 -6.74
C ALA A 157 16.73 -10.75 -6.03
N ARG A 158 17.50 -11.22 -5.04
CA ARG A 158 17.15 -12.39 -4.21
C ARG A 158 16.18 -12.06 -3.09
N LEU A 159 16.10 -10.79 -2.71
CA LEU A 159 15.21 -10.28 -1.66
C LEU A 159 14.01 -9.55 -2.26
N ALA A 160 14.23 -8.80 -3.34
CA ALA A 160 13.20 -7.99 -4.00
C ALA A 160 11.92 -8.79 -4.28
N MET A 161 10.80 -8.23 -3.82
CA MET A 161 9.45 -8.68 -4.09
C MET A 161 8.65 -7.46 -4.53
N ALA A 162 8.19 -7.49 -5.77
CA ALA A 162 7.31 -6.49 -6.35
C ALA A 162 6.50 -7.15 -7.46
N ALA A 163 5.32 -6.58 -7.76
CA ALA A 163 4.38 -7.12 -8.74
C ALA A 163 5.10 -7.57 -10.04
N PRO A 164 4.81 -8.78 -10.56
CA PRO A 164 5.45 -9.26 -11.78
C PRO A 164 5.25 -8.32 -12.97
N ALA A 165 6.18 -8.34 -13.94
CA ALA A 165 6.11 -7.45 -15.10
C ALA A 165 4.78 -7.62 -15.91
N ALA A 166 4.25 -8.83 -15.98
CA ALA A 166 2.96 -9.13 -16.60
C ALA A 166 1.75 -8.56 -15.85
N ARG A 167 1.93 -8.15 -14.58
CA ARG A 167 0.89 -7.59 -13.69
C ARG A 167 1.06 -6.07 -13.47
N GLY A 168 1.97 -5.43 -14.21
CA GLY A 168 2.22 -3.99 -14.15
C GLY A 168 3.62 -3.60 -13.65
N GLY A 169 4.37 -4.54 -13.08
CA GLY A 169 5.73 -4.29 -12.61
C GLY A 169 5.80 -3.46 -11.31
N PRO A 170 7.02 -3.05 -10.91
CA PRO A 170 7.29 -2.53 -9.56
C PRO A 170 6.89 -1.06 -9.32
N SER A 171 6.12 -0.45 -10.24
CA SER A 171 5.88 1.00 -10.27
C SER A 171 4.45 1.42 -9.93
N GLY A 172 3.62 0.50 -9.43
CA GLY A 172 2.34 0.85 -8.83
C GLY A 172 1.29 -0.27 -8.84
N HIS A 173 0.13 0.08 -8.29
CA HIS A 173 -0.94 -0.83 -7.88
C HIS A 173 -1.79 -1.42 -9.03
N VAL A 174 -1.17 -1.90 -10.11
CA VAL A 174 -1.90 -2.40 -11.31
C VAL A 174 -2.30 -3.88 -11.18
N ALA A 175 -1.54 -4.66 -10.43
CA ALA A 175 -1.87 -6.05 -10.08
C ALA A 175 -3.19 -6.12 -9.30
N ASP A 176 -3.45 -5.07 -8.54
CA ASP A 176 -4.41 -4.98 -7.43
C ASP A 176 -5.75 -4.35 -7.89
N MET A 177 -5.78 -3.86 -9.13
CA MET A 177 -6.99 -3.31 -9.73
C MET A 177 -7.91 -4.42 -10.21
N THR A 178 -8.83 -4.86 -9.34
CA THR A 178 -9.86 -5.88 -9.64
C THR A 178 -10.48 -5.81 -11.05
N TRP A 179 -10.85 -4.61 -11.53
CA TRP A 179 -11.43 -4.40 -12.87
C TRP A 179 -10.48 -4.61 -14.06
N ARG A 180 -9.16 -4.73 -13.82
CA ARG A 180 -8.15 -5.12 -14.82
C ARG A 180 -8.11 -6.63 -15.04
N TRP A 181 -8.47 -7.41 -14.02
CA TRP A 181 -8.25 -8.86 -13.97
C TRP A 181 -9.56 -9.63 -13.69
N PRO A 182 -10.65 -9.38 -14.42
CA PRO A 182 -11.99 -9.85 -14.04
C PRO A 182 -12.10 -11.38 -13.88
N ALA A 183 -11.42 -12.14 -14.73
CA ALA A 183 -11.39 -13.60 -14.62
C ALA A 183 -10.60 -14.09 -13.39
N ASP A 184 -9.48 -13.42 -13.07
CA ASP A 184 -8.65 -13.76 -11.92
C ASP A 184 -9.38 -13.41 -10.61
N VAL A 185 -10.11 -12.29 -10.55
CA VAL A 185 -10.90 -11.89 -9.38
C VAL A 185 -12.08 -12.84 -9.15
N GLU A 186 -12.76 -13.30 -10.21
CA GLU A 186 -13.80 -14.33 -10.05
C GLU A 186 -13.20 -15.66 -9.54
N ALA A 187 -12.05 -16.08 -10.09
CA ALA A 187 -11.37 -17.30 -9.68
C ALA A 187 -10.83 -17.22 -8.24
N MET A 188 -10.25 -16.09 -7.84
CA MET A 188 -9.85 -15.76 -6.48
C MET A 188 -11.05 -15.84 -5.53
N ALA A 189 -12.14 -15.11 -5.82
CA ALA A 189 -13.34 -15.10 -5.00
C ALA A 189 -13.94 -16.51 -4.85
N LYS A 190 -13.89 -17.32 -5.92
CA LYS A 190 -14.29 -18.73 -5.91
C LYS A 190 -13.41 -19.57 -4.99
N SER A 191 -12.09 -19.42 -5.06
CA SER A 191 -11.17 -20.17 -4.21
C SER A 191 -11.35 -19.78 -2.75
N THR A 192 -11.35 -18.48 -2.42
CA THR A 192 -11.69 -17.97 -1.07
C THR A 192 -13.02 -18.57 -0.57
N TYR A 193 -14.06 -18.60 -1.40
CA TYR A 193 -15.37 -19.18 -1.06
C TYR A 193 -15.32 -20.69 -0.79
N VAL A 194 -14.52 -21.44 -1.56
CA VAL A 194 -14.27 -22.86 -1.32
C VAL A 194 -13.58 -23.07 0.02
N GLN A 195 -12.55 -22.28 0.35
CA GLN A 195 -11.88 -22.39 1.66
C GLN A 195 -12.81 -22.04 2.83
N LEU A 196 -13.60 -20.97 2.71
CA LEU A 196 -14.65 -20.60 3.69
C LEU A 196 -15.65 -21.74 3.91
N SER A 197 -16.03 -22.43 2.83
CA SER A 197 -16.91 -23.60 2.88
C SER A 197 -16.25 -24.83 3.54
N ARG A 198 -14.92 -24.99 3.42
CA ARG A 198 -14.13 -26.06 4.07
C ARG A 198 -13.91 -25.83 5.59
N TYR A 199 -14.09 -24.61 6.10
CA TYR A 199 -13.86 -24.30 7.51
C TYR A 199 -14.78 -25.15 8.42
N PRO A 200 -14.30 -25.73 9.54
CA PRO A 200 -15.13 -26.54 10.42
C PRO A 200 -16.33 -25.77 11.00
N ALA A 201 -17.35 -26.50 11.43
CA ALA A 201 -18.48 -25.94 12.17
C ALA A 201 -18.01 -25.39 13.53
N ILE A 202 -18.51 -24.22 13.90
CA ILE A 202 -18.21 -23.55 15.17
C ILE A 202 -19.30 -23.91 16.17
N ASP A 203 -18.91 -24.39 17.36
CA ASP A 203 -19.81 -24.81 18.45
C ASP A 203 -20.93 -25.78 18.04
N GLY A 204 -20.70 -26.58 16.98
CA GLY A 204 -21.68 -27.52 16.42
C GLY A 204 -22.77 -26.88 15.55
N VAL A 205 -22.72 -25.56 15.32
CA VAL A 205 -23.67 -24.84 14.48
C VAL A 205 -23.42 -25.17 13.01
N SER A 206 -24.43 -25.77 12.35
CA SER A 206 -24.41 -26.00 10.91
C SER A 206 -24.57 -24.68 10.15
N ARG A 207 -23.69 -24.43 9.18
CA ARG A 207 -23.77 -23.26 8.29
C ARG A 207 -24.52 -23.60 7.01
N HIS A 208 -25.41 -22.71 6.57
CA HIS A 208 -26.07 -22.79 5.27
C HIS A 208 -25.35 -21.91 4.26
N ALA A 209 -24.35 -22.47 3.58
CA ALA A 209 -23.67 -21.81 2.48
C ALA A 209 -24.53 -21.79 1.21
N LEU A 210 -24.52 -20.67 0.47
CA LEU A 210 -25.14 -20.61 -0.85
C LEU A 210 -24.35 -21.45 -1.87
N PRO A 211 -24.99 -22.07 -2.87
CA PRO A 211 -24.28 -22.64 -4.01
C PRO A 211 -23.47 -21.57 -4.76
N TRP A 212 -22.22 -21.86 -5.16
CA TRP A 212 -21.37 -20.91 -5.86
C TRP A 212 -22.03 -20.29 -7.11
N GLU A 213 -22.83 -21.05 -7.85
CA GLU A 213 -23.55 -20.56 -9.03
C GLU A 213 -24.60 -19.47 -8.72
N GLN A 214 -25.03 -19.34 -7.45
CA GLN A 214 -25.86 -18.21 -6.98
C GLN A 214 -25.01 -17.02 -6.54
N VAL A 215 -23.80 -17.26 -6.01
CA VAL A 215 -22.86 -16.23 -5.54
C VAL A 215 -22.17 -15.54 -6.72
N ARG A 216 -21.65 -16.30 -7.69
CA ARG A 216 -20.92 -15.80 -8.88
C ARG A 216 -21.59 -14.59 -9.57
N PRO A 217 -22.88 -14.63 -9.98
CA PRO A 217 -23.48 -13.52 -10.72
C PRO A 217 -23.56 -12.20 -9.93
N MET A 218 -23.47 -12.23 -8.60
CA MET A 218 -23.47 -11.02 -7.77
C MET A 218 -22.14 -10.24 -7.86
N LEU A 219 -21.04 -10.91 -8.20
CA LEU A 219 -19.69 -10.33 -8.24
C LEU A 219 -19.47 -9.32 -9.38
N ALA A 220 -20.25 -9.36 -10.46
CA ALA A 220 -19.98 -8.55 -11.65
C ALA A 220 -19.84 -7.04 -11.32
N GLY A 221 -20.74 -6.49 -10.52
CA GLY A 221 -20.68 -5.08 -10.10
C GLY A 221 -19.51 -4.74 -9.16
N PHE A 222 -18.98 -5.71 -8.41
CA PHE A 222 -17.74 -5.53 -7.63
C PHE A 222 -16.52 -5.53 -8.54
N ILE A 223 -16.48 -6.47 -9.49
CA ILE A 223 -15.37 -6.66 -10.43
C ILE A 223 -15.24 -5.43 -11.36
N ASP A 224 -16.35 -4.97 -11.94
CA ASP A 224 -16.35 -3.85 -12.90
C ASP A 224 -16.14 -2.47 -12.27
N ALA A 225 -16.24 -2.34 -10.94
CA ALA A 225 -16.19 -1.07 -10.23
C ALA A 225 -14.79 -0.43 -10.26
N ARG A 226 -14.71 0.76 -10.88
CA ARG A 226 -13.44 1.50 -11.08
C ARG A 226 -13.22 2.66 -10.11
N THR A 227 -14.09 2.84 -9.13
CA THR A 227 -14.02 3.92 -8.13
C THR A 227 -14.46 3.44 -6.76
N LYS A 228 -13.97 4.10 -5.69
CA LYS A 228 -14.44 3.87 -4.31
C LYS A 228 -15.95 4.00 -4.22
N ARG A 229 -16.52 5.01 -4.88
CA ARG A 229 -17.97 5.21 -4.94
C ARG A 229 -18.70 4.01 -5.55
N ALA A 230 -18.24 3.48 -6.68
CA ALA A 230 -18.89 2.34 -7.33
C ALA A 230 -18.79 1.05 -6.47
N LYS A 231 -17.64 0.81 -5.83
CA LYS A 231 -17.48 -0.28 -4.84
C LYS A 231 -18.45 -0.10 -3.67
N SER A 232 -18.57 1.12 -3.14
CA SER A 232 -19.48 1.46 -2.03
C SER A 232 -20.94 1.19 -2.39
N ASP A 233 -21.39 1.65 -3.56
CA ASP A 233 -22.76 1.40 -4.04
C ASP A 233 -23.03 -0.10 -4.19
N TRP A 234 -22.05 -0.90 -4.63
CA TRP A 234 -22.16 -2.37 -4.66
C TRP A 234 -22.25 -2.98 -3.25
N PHE A 235 -21.37 -2.59 -2.33
CA PHE A 235 -21.37 -3.10 -0.95
C PHE A 235 -22.67 -2.80 -0.21
N VAL A 236 -23.19 -1.57 -0.35
CA VAL A 236 -24.49 -1.17 0.23
C VAL A 236 -25.64 -1.98 -0.36
N ALA A 237 -25.65 -2.19 -1.69
CA ALA A 237 -26.65 -3.05 -2.35
C ALA A 237 -26.61 -4.51 -1.88
N HIS A 238 -25.45 -4.99 -1.41
CA HIS A 238 -25.23 -6.34 -0.88
C HIS A 238 -25.23 -6.41 0.66
N GLY A 239 -25.79 -5.39 1.34
CA GLY A 239 -26.09 -5.42 2.78
C GLY A 239 -24.94 -4.96 3.70
N ILE A 240 -23.87 -4.39 3.16
CA ILE A 240 -22.74 -3.84 3.92
C ILE A 240 -22.89 -2.32 3.96
N ALA A 241 -23.49 -1.82 5.04
CA ALA A 241 -23.88 -0.40 5.17
C ALA A 241 -22.70 0.53 5.50
N ASP A 242 -21.74 0.08 6.30
CA ASP A 242 -20.50 0.81 6.53
C ASP A 242 -19.48 0.41 5.47
N THR A 243 -19.09 1.38 4.64
CA THR A 243 -18.09 1.21 3.57
C THR A 243 -16.87 2.12 3.80
N ALA A 244 -16.66 2.60 5.04
CA ALA A 244 -15.52 3.46 5.37
C ALA A 244 -14.17 2.79 5.08
N PHE A 245 -14.08 1.46 5.11
CA PHE A 245 -12.89 0.71 4.71
C PHE A 245 -12.40 1.05 3.29
N LEU A 246 -13.31 1.47 2.39
CA LEU A 246 -12.96 1.93 1.04
C LEU A 246 -12.23 3.28 1.01
N ASP A 247 -12.24 4.06 2.10
CA ASP A 247 -11.49 5.31 2.14
C ASP A 247 -10.00 5.06 1.87
N GLY A 248 -9.53 3.94 2.42
CA GLY A 248 -8.25 3.33 2.12
C GLY A 248 -8.32 2.26 1.05
N ILE A 249 -8.59 2.62 -0.22
CA ILE A 249 -8.29 1.77 -1.40
C ILE A 249 -7.65 2.55 -2.56
N SER A 250 -6.85 1.87 -3.39
CA SER A 250 -6.08 2.48 -4.49
C SER A 250 -6.90 2.88 -5.74
N LEU A 251 -8.24 2.77 -5.69
CA LEU A 251 -9.12 3.28 -6.74
C LEU A 251 -9.38 4.79 -6.57
N PRO A 252 -9.61 5.52 -7.68
CA PRO A 252 -10.12 6.89 -7.64
C PRO A 252 -11.41 7.02 -6.80
N ASP A 253 -11.57 8.16 -6.12
CA ASP A 253 -12.73 8.40 -5.22
C ASP A 253 -14.08 8.22 -5.96
N GLY A 254 -14.23 8.88 -7.12
CA GLY A 254 -15.46 8.89 -7.90
C GLY A 254 -16.47 9.95 -7.46
N ALA A 255 -17.46 10.21 -8.33
CA ALA A 255 -18.41 11.32 -8.13
C ALA A 255 -19.28 11.13 -6.87
N GLY A 256 -19.24 12.10 -5.97
CA GLY A 256 -20.03 12.07 -4.73
C GLY A 256 -19.51 11.11 -3.66
N TRP A 257 -18.28 10.60 -3.79
CA TRP A 257 -17.58 9.97 -2.67
C TRP A 257 -17.42 10.99 -1.52
N LYS A 258 -17.55 10.49 -0.29
CA LYS A 258 -17.25 11.25 0.92
C LYS A 258 -16.39 10.36 1.80
N ALA A 259 -15.10 10.63 1.77
CA ALA A 259 -14.14 9.87 2.53
C ALA A 259 -14.33 9.99 4.05
N VAL A 260 -14.20 8.84 4.72
CA VAL A 260 -14.38 8.63 6.15
C VAL A 260 -13.22 7.78 6.65
N ARG A 261 -12.43 8.30 7.59
CA ARG A 261 -11.31 7.53 8.16
C ARG A 261 -11.83 6.24 8.78
N TRP A 262 -11.40 5.10 8.25
CA TRP A 262 -11.77 3.80 8.77
C TRP A 262 -11.03 3.51 10.08
N HIS A 263 -11.80 3.17 11.12
CA HIS A 263 -11.27 2.84 12.45
C HIS A 263 -11.05 1.32 12.65
N GLY A 264 -11.09 0.51 11.59
CA GLY A 264 -10.82 -0.94 11.67
C GLY A 264 -9.32 -1.31 11.71
N ARG A 265 -8.44 -0.37 11.34
CA ARG A 265 -6.99 -0.47 11.61
C ARG A 265 -6.76 -0.46 13.11
N ARG A 266 -5.76 -1.23 13.58
CA ARG A 266 -5.33 -1.22 14.99
C ARG A 266 -4.79 0.16 15.34
N ASP A 267 -4.91 0.58 16.60
CA ASP A 267 -4.28 1.82 17.06
C ASP A 267 -2.78 1.80 16.78
N ILE A 268 -2.34 2.74 15.95
CA ILE A 268 -0.98 2.83 15.43
C ILE A 268 -0.15 3.65 16.44
N PRO A 269 1.03 3.17 16.90
CA PRO A 269 1.84 3.91 17.86
C PRO A 269 2.30 5.26 17.31
N THR A 270 2.18 6.32 18.13
CA THR A 270 2.70 7.65 17.79
C THR A 270 4.21 7.60 17.59
N PRO A 271 4.75 8.07 16.44
CA PRO A 271 6.19 8.11 16.23
C PRO A 271 6.92 9.02 17.22
N VAL A 272 8.12 8.60 17.65
CA VAL A 272 9.01 9.43 18.49
C VAL A 272 9.75 10.48 17.64
N SER A 273 10.40 11.43 18.31
CA SER A 273 11.21 12.44 17.62
C SER A 273 12.31 11.78 16.76
N PRO A 274 12.45 12.16 15.47
CA PRO A 274 13.44 11.55 14.59
C PRO A 274 14.87 12.04 14.85
N ALA A 275 15.11 12.97 15.77
CA ALA A 275 16.36 13.74 15.93
C ALA A 275 17.67 12.93 16.04
N ALA A 276 17.60 11.65 16.42
CA ALA A 276 18.73 10.73 16.39
C ALA A 276 18.37 9.45 15.64
N GLN A 277 19.02 9.21 14.49
CA GLN A 277 18.91 7.96 13.73
C GLN A 277 20.30 7.36 13.53
N ALA A 278 20.41 6.05 13.71
CA ALA A 278 21.69 5.35 13.53
C ALA A 278 22.16 5.44 12.07
N GLY A 279 23.44 5.77 11.85
CA GLY A 279 24.02 5.89 10.51
C GLY A 279 23.74 7.21 9.77
N ALA A 280 22.88 8.08 10.29
CA ALA A 280 22.57 9.39 9.69
C ALA A 280 23.22 10.55 10.47
N ALA A 281 23.73 11.56 9.76
CA ALA A 281 24.25 12.77 10.39
C ALA A 281 23.09 13.65 10.94
N PRO A 282 23.18 14.22 12.16
CA PRO A 282 22.09 15.01 12.74
C PRO A 282 21.61 16.16 11.83
N ALA A 283 22.53 16.87 11.17
CA ALA A 283 22.18 17.96 10.25
C ALA A 283 21.37 17.52 9.01
N LEU A 284 21.48 16.24 8.60
CA LEU A 284 20.69 15.65 7.51
C LEU A 284 19.29 15.23 8.01
N VAL A 285 19.22 14.65 9.20
CA VAL A 285 17.95 14.35 9.90
C VAL A 285 17.15 15.62 10.15
N ASP A 286 17.80 16.69 10.61
CA ASP A 286 17.22 18.02 10.81
C ASP A 286 16.72 18.64 9.49
N PHE A 287 17.43 18.41 8.38
CA PHE A 287 17.03 18.86 7.05
C PHE A 287 15.73 18.17 6.61
N TYR A 288 15.68 16.83 6.69
CA TYR A 288 14.46 16.08 6.38
C TYR A 288 13.31 16.40 7.33
N THR A 289 13.56 16.56 8.63
CA THR A 289 12.53 16.93 9.62
C THR A 289 11.83 18.23 9.22
N ARG A 290 12.60 19.29 8.92
CA ARG A 290 12.03 20.57 8.49
C ARG A 290 11.31 20.47 7.14
N PHE A 291 11.90 19.75 6.18
CA PHE A 291 11.26 19.57 4.87
C PHE A 291 9.92 18.84 5.00
N PHE A 292 9.88 17.71 5.71
CA PHE A 292 8.68 16.90 5.84
C PHE A 292 7.58 17.65 6.61
N ASP A 293 7.92 18.34 7.70
CA ASP A 293 6.95 19.13 8.45
C ASP A 293 6.35 20.27 7.59
N ASP A 294 7.17 21.07 6.90
CA ASP A 294 6.65 22.09 5.96
C ASP A 294 5.90 21.44 4.78
N TRP A 295 6.31 20.27 4.26
CA TRP A 295 5.62 19.62 3.14
C TRP A 295 4.21 19.16 3.53
N VAL A 296 4.03 18.56 4.72
CA VAL A 296 2.75 17.98 5.14
C VAL A 296 1.82 18.96 5.88
N THR A 297 2.36 19.99 6.52
CA THR A 297 1.56 21.03 7.22
C THR A 297 1.16 22.20 6.33
N THR A 298 1.56 22.22 5.05
CA THR A 298 1.25 23.32 4.12
C THR A 298 0.38 22.92 2.93
N SER A 299 -0.32 23.92 2.38
CA SER A 299 -1.00 23.82 1.09
C SER A 299 0.04 23.47 0.00
N PRO A 300 -0.24 22.52 -0.91
CA PRO A 300 0.75 21.67 -1.60
C PRO A 300 1.96 22.38 -2.19
N VAL A 301 1.79 23.59 -2.73
CA VAL A 301 2.89 24.44 -3.18
C VAL A 301 2.96 25.67 -2.28
N ASP A 302 3.79 25.61 -1.23
CA ASP A 302 4.16 26.71 -0.35
C ASP A 302 5.61 27.13 -0.65
N ARG A 303 5.88 28.44 -0.66
CA ARG A 303 7.23 28.96 -0.93
C ARG A 303 8.25 28.60 0.15
N ARG A 304 7.83 28.14 1.33
CA ARG A 304 8.71 27.76 2.44
C ARG A 304 9.55 26.51 2.18
N TRP A 305 8.97 25.49 1.53
CA TRP A 305 9.70 24.24 1.25
C TRP A 305 10.43 24.25 -0.10
N LEU A 306 10.04 25.11 -1.07
CA LEU A 306 10.73 25.23 -2.37
C LEU A 306 12.26 25.48 -2.29
N PRO A 307 12.82 26.24 -1.31
CA PRO A 307 14.25 26.36 -1.10
C PRO A 307 14.97 25.03 -0.80
N ALA A 308 14.27 23.99 -0.33
CA ALA A 308 14.85 22.65 -0.15
C ALA A 308 15.03 21.90 -1.47
N LEU A 309 14.36 22.30 -2.56
CA LEU A 309 14.51 21.67 -3.87
C LEU A 309 15.81 22.06 -4.58
N ALA A 310 16.35 21.11 -5.34
CA ALA A 310 17.37 21.37 -6.33
C ALA A 310 16.84 22.35 -7.40
N ILE A 311 17.70 23.30 -7.77
CA ILE A 311 17.40 24.34 -8.75
C ILE A 311 18.07 23.97 -10.07
N ASP A 312 17.30 23.97 -11.17
CA ASP A 312 17.84 23.85 -12.52
C ASP A 312 18.74 25.05 -12.81
N SER A 313 19.99 24.78 -13.21
CA SER A 313 21.04 25.79 -13.36
C SER A 313 20.82 26.76 -14.52
N ARG A 314 19.96 26.40 -15.49
CA ARG A 314 19.65 27.22 -16.68
C ARG A 314 18.47 28.16 -16.43
N THR A 315 17.43 27.68 -15.77
CA THR A 315 16.17 28.39 -15.52
C THR A 315 16.12 29.10 -14.17
N ARG A 316 17.02 28.74 -13.23
CA ARG A 316 17.04 29.18 -11.83
C ARG A 316 15.73 28.92 -11.07
N LYS A 317 14.98 27.89 -11.47
CA LYS A 317 13.74 27.44 -10.82
C LYS A 317 13.89 26.01 -10.29
N PRO A 318 13.10 25.62 -9.28
CA PRO A 318 12.96 24.21 -8.91
C PRO A 318 12.45 23.39 -10.10
N ASP A 319 12.83 22.11 -10.16
CA ASP A 319 12.32 21.17 -11.16
C ASP A 319 10.79 21.05 -11.03
N SER A 320 10.08 21.39 -12.11
CA SER A 320 8.61 21.31 -12.17
C SER A 320 8.09 19.88 -12.08
N ALA A 321 8.83 18.88 -12.59
CA ALA A 321 8.41 17.48 -12.50
C ALA A 321 8.45 17.00 -11.04
N LEU A 322 9.53 17.33 -10.31
CA LEU A 322 9.65 17.06 -8.88
C LEU A 322 8.59 17.80 -8.05
N VAL A 323 8.27 19.06 -8.38
CA VAL A 323 7.18 19.81 -7.72
C VAL A 323 5.81 19.17 -7.98
N ASP A 324 5.53 18.75 -9.21
CA ASP A 324 4.26 18.10 -9.56
C ASP A 324 4.16 16.70 -8.90
N GLN A 325 5.26 15.93 -8.79
CA GLN A 325 5.31 14.67 -8.04
C GLN A 325 5.05 14.89 -6.54
N LEU A 326 5.77 15.82 -5.90
CA LEU A 326 5.60 16.15 -4.49
C LEU A 326 4.21 16.72 -4.18
N SER A 327 3.57 17.38 -5.16
CA SER A 327 2.17 17.80 -5.05
C SER A 327 1.23 16.60 -5.22
N GLY A 328 1.50 15.72 -6.18
CA GLY A 328 0.70 14.52 -6.44
C GLY A 328 0.59 13.58 -5.24
N TRP A 329 1.71 13.28 -4.58
CA TRP A 329 1.73 12.50 -3.33
C TRP A 329 1.02 13.17 -2.13
N ARG A 330 0.68 14.45 -2.24
CA ARG A 330 -0.12 15.19 -1.23
C ARG A 330 -1.60 15.23 -1.60
N LEU A 331 -1.99 14.74 -2.77
CA LEU A 331 -3.40 14.67 -3.16
C LEU A 331 -4.17 13.74 -2.22
N ARG A 332 -5.36 14.23 -1.86
CA ARG A 332 -6.36 13.48 -1.14
C ARG A 332 -7.23 12.59 -2.06
N ASP A 333 -6.86 12.41 -3.31
CA ASP A 333 -7.33 11.31 -4.17
C ASP A 333 -6.09 10.71 -4.85
N HIS A 334 -5.44 9.82 -4.09
CA HIS A 334 -4.23 9.14 -4.49
C HIS A 334 -4.48 8.14 -5.63
N GLY A 335 -5.65 7.50 -5.67
CA GLY A 335 -6.05 6.65 -6.79
C GLY A 335 -6.12 7.42 -8.12
N THR A 336 -6.66 8.65 -8.10
CA THR A 336 -6.59 9.56 -9.26
C THR A 336 -5.16 9.99 -9.57
N TYR A 337 -4.32 10.27 -8.58
CA TYR A 337 -2.90 10.61 -8.82
C TYR A 337 -2.15 9.45 -9.50
N VAL A 338 -2.21 8.24 -8.96
CA VAL A 338 -1.55 7.05 -9.52
C VAL A 338 -2.08 6.73 -10.92
N ALA A 339 -3.39 6.82 -11.15
CA ALA A 339 -3.97 6.66 -12.48
C ALA A 339 -3.46 7.69 -13.50
N LEU A 340 -3.28 8.95 -13.08
CA LEU A 340 -2.71 10.00 -13.92
C LEU A 340 -1.21 9.81 -14.12
N ALA A 341 -0.43 9.49 -13.08
CA ALA A 341 1.01 9.28 -13.16
C ALA A 341 1.36 8.13 -14.13
N ASN A 342 0.61 7.02 -14.05
CA ASN A 342 0.75 5.88 -14.95
C ASN A 342 0.30 6.16 -16.38
N ALA A 343 -0.63 7.10 -16.59
CA ALA A 343 -1.00 7.57 -17.94
C ALA A 343 -0.04 8.63 -18.50
N SER A 344 0.60 9.43 -17.63
CA SER A 344 1.33 10.64 -17.99
C SER A 344 2.85 10.45 -18.15
N HIS A 345 3.25 9.42 -18.89
CA HIS A 345 4.46 9.54 -19.72
C HIS A 345 4.21 10.43 -20.97
N ALA A 346 2.98 10.89 -21.18
CA ALA A 346 2.61 11.84 -22.22
C ALA A 346 1.85 13.07 -21.69
N THR A 347 2.38 14.26 -22.00
CA THR A 347 1.76 15.61 -21.94
C THR A 347 1.50 16.26 -20.57
N GLY A 348 1.90 17.53 -20.43
CA GLY A 348 1.85 18.33 -19.20
C GLY A 348 0.47 18.89 -18.79
N GLY A 349 -0.60 18.13 -19.00
CA GLY A 349 -1.96 18.53 -18.64
C GLY A 349 -2.30 18.40 -17.14
N ALA A 350 -1.57 17.57 -16.40
CA ALA A 350 -1.88 17.22 -15.01
C ALA A 350 -1.76 18.40 -14.01
N SER A 351 -0.94 19.40 -14.35
CA SER A 351 -0.57 20.52 -13.46
C SER A 351 -1.75 21.36 -12.94
N ALA A 352 -2.88 21.43 -13.66
CA ALA A 352 -4.05 22.18 -13.21
C ALA A 352 -4.80 21.52 -12.04
N ALA A 353 -4.93 20.18 -12.05
CA ALA A 353 -5.59 19.42 -11.00
C ALA A 353 -4.80 19.48 -9.68
N PHE A 354 -3.46 19.41 -9.76
CA PHE A 354 -2.54 19.45 -8.63
C PHE A 354 -2.44 20.82 -7.92
N ARG A 355 -3.21 21.83 -8.35
CA ARG A 355 -3.18 23.19 -7.78
C ARG A 355 -4.45 23.59 -7.03
N ASN A 356 -5.50 22.77 -7.05
CA ASN A 356 -6.73 23.05 -6.31
C ASN A 356 -6.58 22.73 -4.81
N ARG A 357 -6.38 23.74 -3.96
CA ARG A 357 -6.24 23.58 -2.49
C ARG A 357 -7.29 22.71 -1.81
N ALA A 358 -8.52 22.62 -2.35
CA ALA A 358 -9.59 21.79 -1.79
C ALA A 358 -9.32 20.27 -1.91
N SER A 359 -8.38 19.85 -2.76
CA SER A 359 -8.01 18.46 -3.05
C SER A 359 -6.85 17.91 -2.19
N PHE A 360 -6.43 18.62 -1.13
CA PHE A 360 -5.24 18.29 -0.33
C PHE A 360 -5.56 18.11 1.15
N ALA A 361 -4.87 17.21 1.85
CA ALA A 361 -4.88 17.17 3.31
C ALA A 361 -3.79 18.09 3.87
N VAL A 362 -4.18 19.03 4.73
CA VAL A 362 -3.23 19.88 5.48
C VAL A 362 -3.26 19.40 6.93
N PHE A 363 -2.15 18.82 7.37
CA PHE A 363 -2.02 18.23 8.71
C PHE A 363 -1.55 19.28 9.73
N LYS A 364 -1.75 19.01 11.02
CA LYS A 364 -1.31 19.92 12.09
C LYS A 364 0.17 19.77 12.45
N SER A 365 0.71 18.57 12.24
CA SER A 365 2.11 18.22 12.46
C SER A 365 2.52 17.09 11.52
N LEU A 366 3.82 16.83 11.41
CA LEU A 366 4.35 15.63 10.76
C LEU A 366 3.72 14.32 11.28
N ASN A 367 3.59 14.15 12.60
CA ASN A 367 3.07 12.92 13.19
C ASN A 367 1.58 12.68 12.90
N ASP A 368 0.80 13.71 12.58
CA ASP A 368 -0.61 13.55 12.15
C ASP A 368 -0.74 13.08 10.68
N ALA A 369 0.35 13.14 9.92
CA ALA A 369 0.39 12.97 8.47
C ALA A 369 0.97 11.63 7.99
N VAL A 370 1.57 10.85 8.90
CA VAL A 370 2.42 9.70 8.55
C VAL A 370 1.93 8.42 9.21
N LEU A 371 2.31 7.30 8.59
CA LEU A 371 2.41 6.02 9.28
C LEU A 371 3.82 5.84 9.87
N PRO A 372 3.95 5.13 11.00
CA PRO A 372 5.26 4.84 11.57
C PRO A 372 6.09 3.94 10.66
N LEU A 373 7.39 4.14 10.75
CA LEU A 373 8.42 3.31 10.15
C LEU A 373 9.38 2.83 11.24
N ILE A 374 9.96 1.66 11.02
CA ILE A 374 11.13 1.15 11.75
C ILE A 374 12.30 0.98 10.78
N VAL A 375 13.51 0.97 11.32
CA VAL A 375 14.69 0.49 10.60
C VAL A 375 14.72 -1.02 10.74
N GLU A 376 14.45 -1.70 9.63
CA GLU A 376 14.53 -3.14 9.45
C GLU A 376 15.99 -3.61 9.62
N GLY A 377 16.18 -4.67 10.43
CA GLY A 377 17.51 -5.17 10.78
C GLY A 377 17.55 -5.85 12.15
N ASP A 378 18.69 -6.46 12.50
CA ASP A 378 18.88 -7.22 13.74
C ASP A 378 18.83 -6.38 15.05
N LYS A 379 18.66 -5.06 14.95
CA LYS A 379 18.76 -4.13 16.08
C LYS A 379 17.40 -3.48 16.36
N PRO A 380 16.99 -3.33 17.64
CA PRO A 380 15.78 -2.60 17.97
C PRO A 380 15.79 -1.17 17.40
N SER A 381 14.81 -0.88 16.54
CA SER A 381 14.56 0.46 16.03
C SER A 381 13.52 1.19 16.90
N PRO A 382 13.67 2.50 17.16
CA PRO A 382 12.54 3.32 17.57
C PRO A 382 11.49 3.39 16.44
N ILE A 383 10.26 3.73 16.82
CA ILE A 383 9.14 3.98 15.91
C ILE A 383 9.25 5.43 15.41
N LEU A 384 9.51 5.63 14.13
CA LEU A 384 9.92 6.92 13.54
C LEU A 384 8.92 7.42 12.48
N PRO A 385 8.78 8.75 12.27
CA PRO A 385 7.93 9.32 11.24
C PRO A 385 8.55 9.21 9.83
N PHE A 386 9.86 9.05 9.75
CA PHE A 386 10.64 8.76 8.55
C PHE A 386 11.99 8.15 8.96
N VAL A 387 12.62 7.39 8.06
CA VAL A 387 13.96 6.78 8.27
C VAL A 387 14.95 7.22 7.19
N VAL A 388 16.21 7.49 7.55
CA VAL A 388 17.22 8.08 6.66
C VAL A 388 18.36 7.10 6.36
N PHE A 389 18.63 6.90 5.08
CA PHE A 389 19.74 6.08 4.58
C PHE A 389 20.75 6.94 3.81
N ALA A 390 22.04 6.70 4.04
CA ALA A 390 23.09 7.20 3.17
C ALA A 390 23.08 6.44 1.85
N LEU A 391 23.35 7.15 0.74
CA LEU A 391 23.49 6.56 -0.59
C LEU A 391 24.95 6.69 -1.07
N PRO A 392 25.38 5.88 -2.05
CA PRO A 392 26.62 6.11 -2.78
C PRO A 392 26.72 7.56 -3.28
N GLU A 393 27.92 8.13 -3.29
CA GLU A 393 28.15 9.49 -3.79
C GLU A 393 27.72 9.61 -5.27
N SER A 394 27.38 10.83 -5.70
CA SER A 394 27.13 11.10 -7.12
C SER A 394 28.41 10.92 -7.94
N ALA A 395 28.28 10.85 -9.27
CA ALA A 395 29.43 10.88 -10.18
C ALA A 395 30.33 12.14 -10.00
N ASP A 396 29.76 13.23 -9.46
CA ASP A 396 30.47 14.47 -9.13
C ASP A 396 31.11 14.47 -7.72
N GLY A 397 31.04 13.34 -6.98
CA GLY A 397 31.52 13.24 -5.60
C GLY A 397 30.64 13.95 -4.56
N ASN A 398 29.40 14.30 -4.90
CA ASN A 398 28.47 14.91 -3.94
C ASN A 398 27.86 13.82 -3.05
N LYS A 399 27.73 14.11 -1.75
CA LYS A 399 27.09 13.20 -0.79
C LYS A 399 25.61 13.06 -1.10
N ARG A 400 25.07 11.85 -0.97
CA ARG A 400 23.65 11.55 -1.25
C ARG A 400 23.00 10.82 -0.09
N ALA A 401 21.69 10.97 0.01
CA ALA A 401 20.86 10.27 0.98
C ALA A 401 19.44 10.08 0.44
N VAL A 402 18.70 9.16 1.03
CA VAL A 402 17.25 9.03 0.87
C VAL A 402 16.58 9.02 2.24
N ALA A 403 15.43 9.66 2.38
CA ALA A 403 14.55 9.47 3.53
C ALA A 403 13.27 8.79 3.10
N LEU A 404 12.91 7.69 3.77
CA LEU A 404 11.67 6.95 3.55
C LEU A 404 10.58 7.48 4.46
N ILE A 405 9.39 7.72 3.90
CA ILE A 405 8.20 8.16 4.62
C ILE A 405 6.97 7.41 4.08
N ARG A 406 6.08 6.96 4.96
CA ARG A 406 4.74 6.45 4.59
C ARG A 406 3.72 7.49 5.00
N LEU A 407 2.88 7.94 4.08
CA LEU A 407 1.85 8.95 4.39
C LEU A 407 0.58 8.25 4.88
N LEU A 408 -0.13 8.86 5.84
CA LEU A 408 -1.40 8.33 6.32
C LEU A 408 -2.44 8.21 5.19
N ASP A 409 -2.41 9.16 4.25
CA ASP A 409 -3.28 9.22 3.08
C ASP A 409 -2.72 8.44 1.85
N ALA A 410 -1.53 7.84 1.96
CA ALA A 410 -0.96 6.87 1.00
C ALA A 410 -0.21 5.76 1.78
N PRO A 411 -0.94 4.91 2.52
CA PRO A 411 -0.36 4.10 3.60
C PRO A 411 0.36 2.82 3.15
N TYR A 412 0.24 2.48 1.86
CA TYR A 412 0.82 1.30 1.21
C TYR A 412 1.79 1.70 0.10
N ASP A 413 2.32 2.91 0.23
CA ASP A 413 3.37 3.42 -0.61
C ASP A 413 4.44 4.00 0.31
N THR A 414 5.63 3.40 0.30
CA THR A 414 6.81 4.01 0.92
C THR A 414 7.45 4.95 -0.09
N ILE A 415 7.42 6.24 0.24
CA ILE A 415 7.99 7.31 -0.58
C ILE A 415 9.45 7.54 -0.14
N GLY A 416 10.40 7.43 -1.06
CA GLY A 416 11.79 7.81 -0.85
C GLY A 416 12.07 9.21 -1.38
N ILE A 417 12.36 10.17 -0.51
CA ILE A 417 12.82 11.50 -0.89
C ILE A 417 14.34 11.48 -1.03
N VAL A 418 14.84 11.64 -2.26
CA VAL A 418 16.28 11.59 -2.56
C VAL A 418 16.86 13.00 -2.46
N SER A 419 17.98 13.14 -1.74
CA SER A 419 18.70 14.40 -1.60
C SER A 419 20.20 14.29 -1.83
N GLU A 420 20.81 15.42 -2.12
CA GLU A 420 22.23 15.57 -2.44
C GLU A 420 22.79 16.82 -1.77
N GLN A 421 24.02 16.73 -1.25
CA GLN A 421 24.80 17.86 -0.75
C GLN A 421 25.97 18.14 -1.67
N ARG A 422 25.88 19.25 -2.43
CA ARG A 422 26.99 19.76 -3.24
C ARG A 422 28.05 20.42 -2.37
N SER A 423 29.31 20.36 -2.81
CA SER A 423 30.42 21.03 -2.11
C SER A 423 30.13 22.53 -1.89
N GLY A 424 30.31 23.00 -0.65
CA GLY A 424 30.01 24.37 -0.24
C GLY A 424 28.52 24.74 -0.14
N ALA A 425 27.59 23.80 -0.38
CA ALA A 425 26.15 24.02 -0.32
C ALA A 425 25.46 23.22 0.81
N GLY A 426 24.25 23.64 1.16
CA GLY A 426 23.33 22.83 1.96
C GLY A 426 22.68 21.72 1.14
N TRP A 427 22.09 20.74 1.83
CA TRP A 427 21.30 19.66 1.23
C TRP A 427 20.17 20.18 0.34
N LYS A 428 19.92 19.48 -0.77
CA LYS A 428 18.82 19.73 -1.71
C LYS A 428 18.15 18.43 -2.11
N ILE A 429 16.82 18.43 -2.20
CA ILE A 429 16.05 17.31 -2.75
C ILE A 429 16.23 17.31 -4.27
N THR A 430 16.69 16.18 -4.79
CA THR A 430 17.01 15.97 -6.22
C THR A 430 16.10 14.95 -6.89
N GLY A 431 15.25 14.24 -6.13
CA GLY A 431 14.28 13.31 -6.70
C GLY A 431 13.32 12.73 -5.68
N LEU A 432 12.34 11.99 -6.21
CA LEU A 432 11.39 11.18 -5.47
C LEU A 432 11.34 9.79 -6.11
N ILE A 433 11.29 8.76 -5.26
CA ILE A 433 10.93 7.39 -5.62
C ILE A 433 9.75 6.94 -4.76
N SER A 434 9.11 5.85 -5.17
CA SER A 434 8.06 5.18 -4.40
C SER A 434 8.13 3.68 -4.67
N SER A 435 7.91 2.90 -3.63
CA SER A 435 7.56 1.48 -3.74
C SER A 435 6.11 1.32 -3.31
N SER A 436 5.34 0.50 -4.02
CA SER A 436 4.18 -0.13 -3.40
C SER A 436 4.71 -1.04 -2.29
N ASP A 437 4.14 -0.90 -1.10
CA ASP A 437 4.31 -1.84 0.00
C ASP A 437 3.16 -2.85 -0.07
N TYR A 438 3.47 -4.10 0.23
CA TYR A 438 2.53 -5.19 0.42
C TYR A 438 2.80 -5.67 1.85
#